data_AF-A0A2D6W0I2-F1
#
_entry.id   AF-A0A2D6W0I2-F1
#
_cell.length_a   1.000
_cell.length_b   1.000
_cell.length_c   1.000
_cell.angle_alpha   90.00
_cell.angle_beta   90.00
_cell.angle_gamma   90.00
#
_symmetry.space_group_name_H-M   'P 1'
#
loop_
_entity.id
_entity.type
_entity.pdbx_description
1 polymer ?
#
loop_
_entity_poly.entity_id
_entity_poly.type
_entity_poly.pdbx_seq_one_letter_code
_entity_poly.pdbx_strand_id
1 'polypeptide(L)'
;MIKHRPVPASLDDPLYYLENMDILVAWVANHHADLLTEQERNRLAAFSGLATGPRALLTRMVMRTGELFRADKLRYPELPVPESEALRTLVQAGWLDPAPELSLDDLFRLFTLAELRPEFADWLQQQGHPKTLGKARMRELLAEPFNAPRALGAWLPGGGEASTVVRLQDMALFDRIRLMFFGNLRQSWTDFVLVELGVQQFESVPFTPASRAFQQRAEVDCYLQMHQCRERLENGEPAVDVWPDVPGPVDNPWLASRRDRLLLELGRQAERQGERELALEVLENSGHREAQLKQLRLLERMKRFEEAWAIACQWQATELSDAEAQGLSRLLKRLAPKVGADQPEPVDNPPLQEFTLTLPKPDTGTVELAALQHLGTDDAPVFYVENTLINALFGLLCWPVIFQPLPGAFFHPFHIGPADLTREDFVARRQQAFEQRFRLLGTGAYRREILDTYKNKQGIANPFVFWPVLDEALLELALHCIPSGHLEALFRRLLNNIKEHRSGFPDLIRFVPDAEQPEQRYEMIEVKGPGDRLQDHQVRWLQFFARQGIPASVCYVRWQDDEARG
;
A
#
# COMPACT_ATOMS: atom_id res chain seq x y z
N MET A 1 8.47 26.01 19.48
CA MET A 1 9.08 25.87 18.14
C MET A 1 10.26 24.93 18.28
N ILE A 2 10.14 23.66 17.86
CA ILE A 2 11.30 22.78 17.77
C ILE A 2 11.98 23.07 16.41
N LYS A 3 13.28 23.36 16.47
CA LYS A 3 14.06 23.92 15.35
C LYS A 3 14.69 22.88 14.43
N HIS A 4 14.59 21.58 14.69
CA HIS A 4 15.24 20.57 13.86
C HIS A 4 14.28 19.48 13.38
N ARG A 5 14.13 19.43 12.05
CA ARG A 5 13.62 18.29 11.29
C ARG A 5 14.46 17.06 11.68
N PRO A 6 13.85 15.89 11.97
CA PRO A 6 14.59 14.64 12.03
C PRO A 6 15.39 14.49 10.73
N VAL A 7 16.72 14.54 10.84
CA VAL A 7 17.64 14.24 9.75
C VAL A 7 18.12 12.82 10.00
N PRO A 8 18.02 11.91 9.02
CA PRO A 8 18.58 10.58 9.20
C PRO A 8 20.11 10.66 9.42
N ALA A 9 20.64 9.59 10.01
CA ALA A 9 22.02 9.46 10.44
C ALA A 9 22.94 8.87 9.38
N SER A 10 24.07 9.53 9.09
CA SER A 10 24.93 9.19 7.95
C SER A 10 25.27 7.71 7.86
N LEU A 11 25.11 7.13 6.66
CA LEU A 11 25.49 5.75 6.37
C LEU A 11 26.98 5.42 6.52
N ASP A 12 27.84 6.44 6.59
CA ASP A 12 29.26 6.26 6.87
C ASP A 12 29.52 5.91 8.36
N ASP A 13 28.55 6.19 9.25
CA ASP A 13 28.58 5.72 10.63
C ASP A 13 28.10 4.26 10.70
N PRO A 14 28.94 3.30 11.16
CA PRO A 14 28.50 1.92 11.33
C PRO A 14 27.32 1.75 12.31
N LEU A 15 27.01 2.74 13.14
CA LEU A 15 25.88 2.77 14.07
C LEU A 15 24.69 3.63 13.60
N TYR A 16 24.62 4.00 12.31
CA TYR A 16 23.53 4.81 11.74
C TYR A 16 22.11 4.33 12.14
N TYR A 17 21.93 3.02 12.26
CA TYR A 17 20.64 2.42 12.63
C TYR A 17 20.23 2.73 14.08
N LEU A 18 21.21 2.86 14.99
CA LEU A 18 20.97 3.25 16.37
C LEU A 18 20.58 4.73 16.43
N GLU A 19 21.30 5.60 15.72
CA GLU A 19 20.97 7.04 15.70
C GLU A 19 19.55 7.26 15.15
N ASN A 20 19.17 6.57 14.08
CA ASN A 20 17.80 6.62 13.54
C ASN A 20 16.75 6.13 14.56
N MET A 21 17.05 5.07 15.31
CA MET A 21 16.19 4.59 16.40
C MET A 21 16.06 5.64 17.52
N ASP A 22 17.17 6.24 17.96
CA ASP A 22 17.20 7.27 19.00
C ASP A 22 16.38 8.50 18.58
N ILE A 23 16.48 8.92 17.31
CA ILE A 23 15.67 10.02 16.74
C ILE A 23 14.18 9.69 16.82
N LEU A 24 13.79 8.47 16.44
CA LEU A 24 12.39 8.05 16.40
C LEU A 24 11.81 7.96 17.82
N VAL A 25 12.53 7.30 18.74
CA VAL A 25 12.13 7.20 20.15
C VAL A 25 12.01 8.59 20.78
N ALA A 26 12.99 9.46 20.55
CA ALA A 26 12.95 10.84 21.06
C ALA A 26 11.79 11.63 20.44
N TRP A 27 11.48 11.44 19.16
CA TRP A 27 10.35 12.10 18.52
C TRP A 27 9.03 11.74 19.22
N VAL A 28 8.77 10.45 19.39
CA VAL A 28 7.54 9.96 20.02
C VAL A 28 7.46 10.37 21.50
N ALA A 29 8.57 10.22 22.23
CA ALA A 29 8.64 10.61 23.65
C ALA A 29 8.39 12.10 23.88
N ASN A 30 8.72 12.97 22.91
CA ASN A 30 8.51 14.42 23.03
C ASN A 30 7.17 14.90 22.47
N HIS A 31 6.70 14.33 21.35
CA HIS A 31 5.52 14.83 20.62
C HIS A 31 4.23 14.06 20.91
N HIS A 32 4.34 12.86 21.47
CA HIS A 32 3.21 11.94 21.68
C HIS A 32 3.21 11.32 23.09
N ALA A 33 3.87 11.98 24.05
CA ALA A 33 3.97 11.51 25.43
C ALA A 33 2.59 11.31 26.10
N ASP A 34 1.61 12.10 25.69
CA ASP A 34 0.21 12.05 26.13
C ASP A 34 -0.54 10.80 25.68
N LEU A 35 -0.04 10.13 24.62
CA LEU A 35 -0.63 8.90 24.09
C LEU A 35 -0.01 7.63 24.72
N LEU A 36 1.04 7.79 25.52
CA LEU A 36 1.76 6.69 26.18
C LEU A 36 1.29 6.50 27.63
N THR A 37 1.34 5.27 28.13
CA THR A 37 1.17 5.02 29.58
C THR A 37 2.41 5.43 30.35
N GLU A 38 2.30 5.51 31.68
CA GLU A 38 3.46 5.76 32.53
C GLU A 38 4.52 4.66 32.40
N GLN A 39 4.10 3.40 32.33
CA GLN A 39 5.02 2.27 32.11
C GLN A 39 5.76 2.39 30.78
N GLU A 40 5.07 2.71 29.69
CA GLU A 40 5.69 2.88 28.37
C GLU A 40 6.69 4.04 28.37
N ARG A 41 6.34 5.20 28.96
CA ARG A 41 7.26 6.33 29.11
C ARG A 41 8.51 5.95 29.90
N ASN A 42 8.35 5.21 31.00
CA ASN A 42 9.47 4.74 31.81
C ASN A 42 10.36 3.76 31.03
N ARG A 43 9.79 2.88 30.21
CA ARG A 43 10.56 1.98 29.34
C ARG A 43 11.33 2.74 28.26
N LEU A 44 10.78 3.81 27.69
CA LEU A 44 11.52 4.65 26.73
C LEU A 44 12.65 5.44 27.38
N ALA A 45 12.42 5.98 28.58
CA ALA A 45 13.49 6.59 29.36
C ALA A 45 14.59 5.56 29.69
N ALA A 46 14.21 4.32 30.05
CA ALA A 46 15.16 3.24 30.30
C ALA A 46 15.95 2.85 29.05
N PHE A 47 15.31 2.80 27.88
CA PHE A 47 15.97 2.56 26.59
C PHE A 47 17.03 3.63 26.31
N SER A 48 16.65 4.92 26.39
CA SER A 48 17.57 6.04 26.18
C SER A 48 18.71 6.09 27.21
N GLY A 49 18.47 5.56 28.42
CA GLY A 49 19.48 5.44 29.48
C GLY A 49 20.48 4.29 29.30
N LEU A 50 20.25 3.35 28.38
CA LEU A 50 21.21 2.29 28.10
C LEU A 50 22.50 2.85 27.49
N ALA A 51 23.64 2.24 27.83
CA ALA A 51 24.90 2.48 27.16
C ALA A 51 24.81 2.09 25.67
N THR A 52 25.65 2.71 24.83
CA THR A 52 25.62 2.57 23.36
C THR A 52 25.61 1.12 22.89
N GLY A 53 26.47 0.25 23.46
CA GLY A 53 26.56 -1.17 23.07
C GLY A 53 25.25 -1.95 23.26
N PRO A 54 24.72 -2.08 24.50
CA PRO A 54 23.42 -2.68 24.76
C PRO A 54 22.28 -2.07 23.93
N ARG A 55 22.25 -0.73 23.78
CA ARG A 55 21.21 -0.04 23.02
C ARG A 55 21.26 -0.37 21.52
N ALA A 56 22.46 -0.43 20.94
CA ALA A 56 22.68 -0.84 19.56
C ALA A 56 22.29 -2.31 19.34
N LEU A 57 22.67 -3.22 20.25
CA LEU A 57 22.28 -4.63 20.15
C LEU A 57 20.75 -4.80 20.22
N LEU A 58 20.09 -4.13 21.17
CA LEU A 58 18.63 -4.13 21.28
C LEU A 58 17.97 -3.61 20.01
N THR A 59 18.49 -2.51 19.44
CA THR A 59 18.02 -1.96 18.17
C THR A 59 18.15 -2.97 17.04
N ARG A 60 19.29 -3.67 16.91
CA ARG A 60 19.47 -4.75 15.91
C ARG A 60 18.45 -5.86 16.08
N MET A 61 18.11 -6.23 17.32
CA MET A 61 17.11 -7.26 17.59
C MET A 61 15.70 -6.80 17.20
N VAL A 62 15.29 -5.58 17.58
CA VAL A 62 13.99 -4.98 17.21
C VAL A 62 13.81 -4.85 15.70
N MET A 63 14.90 -4.60 14.96
CA MET A 63 14.86 -4.47 13.49
C MET A 63 14.80 -5.81 12.75
N ARG A 64 15.06 -6.93 13.41
CA ARG A 64 15.03 -8.27 12.80
C ARG A 64 13.65 -8.91 12.94
N THR A 65 13.34 -9.83 12.04
CA THR A 65 12.09 -10.58 12.08
C THR A 65 12.05 -11.54 13.26
N GLY A 66 10.99 -11.46 14.06
CA GLY A 66 10.72 -12.34 15.20
C GLY A 66 11.40 -11.89 16.50
N GLU A 67 10.96 -12.48 17.61
CA GLU A 67 11.39 -12.07 18.96
C GLU A 67 12.41 -13.03 19.59
N LEU A 68 12.62 -14.21 19.00
CA LEU A 68 13.52 -15.23 19.55
C LEU A 68 14.85 -15.22 18.81
N PHE A 69 15.94 -15.10 19.57
CA PHE A 69 17.29 -14.99 19.03
C PHE A 69 18.24 -15.97 19.70
N ARG A 70 19.05 -16.62 18.87
CA ARG A 70 20.20 -17.40 19.31
C ARG A 70 21.37 -16.46 19.61
N ALA A 71 21.92 -16.54 20.81
CA ALA A 71 23.03 -15.68 21.23
C ALA A 71 24.27 -15.83 20.33
N ASP A 72 24.57 -17.05 19.85
CA ASP A 72 25.70 -17.33 18.95
C ASP A 72 25.55 -16.72 17.54
N LYS A 73 24.33 -16.29 17.19
CA LYS A 73 23.96 -15.66 15.91
C LYS A 73 23.82 -14.14 15.99
N LEU A 74 24.03 -13.55 17.17
CA LEU A 74 24.12 -12.09 17.35
C LEU A 74 25.59 -11.72 17.26
N ARG A 75 26.06 -11.42 16.03
CA ARG A 75 27.46 -11.04 15.75
C ARG A 75 27.47 -9.69 15.05
N TYR A 76 27.97 -8.68 15.76
CA TYR A 76 27.94 -7.28 15.36
C TYR A 76 29.28 -6.65 15.74
N PRO A 77 30.30 -6.79 14.88
CA PRO A 77 31.66 -6.30 15.16
C PRO A 77 31.73 -4.77 15.33
N GLU A 78 30.71 -4.04 14.87
CA GLU A 78 30.57 -2.60 15.05
C GLU A 78 30.25 -2.17 16.49
N LEU A 79 29.85 -3.09 17.38
CA LEU A 79 29.49 -2.72 18.74
C LEU A 79 30.72 -2.30 19.56
N PRO A 80 30.60 -1.26 20.42
CA PRO A 80 31.71 -0.77 21.23
C PRO A 80 32.10 -1.71 22.39
N VAL A 81 31.33 -2.79 22.62
CA VAL A 81 31.56 -3.81 23.66
C VAL A 81 31.23 -5.19 23.08
N PRO A 82 31.79 -6.29 23.65
CA PRO A 82 31.42 -7.64 23.23
C PRO A 82 29.92 -7.91 23.33
N GLU A 83 29.36 -8.66 22.38
CA GLU A 83 27.92 -8.95 22.31
C GLU A 83 27.41 -9.65 23.57
N SER A 84 28.24 -10.50 24.17
CA SER A 84 27.93 -11.21 25.42
C SER A 84 27.79 -10.27 26.63
N GLU A 85 28.53 -9.16 26.64
CA GLU A 85 28.39 -8.12 27.66
C GLU A 85 27.11 -7.33 27.46
N ALA A 86 26.86 -6.87 26.23
CA ALA A 86 25.63 -6.18 25.87
C ALA A 86 24.39 -7.01 26.18
N LEU A 87 24.40 -8.30 25.83
CA LEU A 87 23.31 -9.24 26.10
C LEU A 87 23.02 -9.37 27.60
N ARG A 88 24.08 -9.47 28.43
CA ARG A 88 23.94 -9.57 29.89
C ARG A 88 23.29 -8.32 30.48
N THR A 89 23.70 -7.14 30.03
CA THR A 89 23.09 -5.87 30.45
C THR A 89 21.61 -5.80 30.07
N LEU A 90 21.25 -6.25 28.86
CA LEU A 90 19.86 -6.27 28.41
C LEU A 90 18.99 -7.25 29.20
N VAL A 91 19.52 -8.43 29.57
CA VAL A 91 18.84 -9.37 30.48
C VAL A 91 18.64 -8.74 31.86
N GLN A 92 19.67 -8.14 32.45
CA GLN A 92 19.59 -7.49 33.77
C GLN A 92 18.60 -6.32 33.80
N ALA A 93 18.51 -5.57 32.69
CA ALA A 93 17.58 -4.46 32.53
C ALA A 93 16.16 -4.90 32.11
N GLY A 94 15.90 -6.22 32.01
CA GLY A 94 14.59 -6.78 31.68
C GLY A 94 14.14 -6.52 30.24
N TRP A 95 15.07 -6.29 29.32
CA TRP A 95 14.76 -6.21 27.88
C TRP A 95 14.72 -7.58 27.21
N LEU A 96 15.37 -8.58 27.82
CA LEU A 96 15.45 -9.94 27.29
C LEU A 96 15.06 -10.96 28.37
N ASP A 97 14.22 -11.92 28.01
CA ASP A 97 14.06 -13.15 28.77
C ASP A 97 15.18 -14.12 28.38
N PRO A 98 16.04 -14.54 29.35
CA PRO A 98 17.18 -15.41 29.08
C PRO A 98 16.82 -16.89 28.93
N ALA A 99 15.59 -17.29 29.27
CA ALA A 99 15.16 -18.69 29.26
C ALA A 99 13.70 -18.84 28.79
N PRO A 100 13.37 -18.39 27.57
CA PRO A 100 12.01 -18.48 27.06
C PRO A 100 11.59 -19.93 26.84
N GLU A 101 10.31 -20.20 27.04
CA GLU A 101 9.69 -21.42 26.53
C GLU A 101 9.61 -21.34 25.00
N LEU A 102 9.99 -22.43 24.34
CA LEU A 102 10.00 -22.58 22.89
C LEU A 102 8.95 -23.62 22.50
N SER A 103 8.10 -23.27 21.54
CA SER A 103 7.27 -24.26 20.85
C SER A 103 8.13 -25.13 19.94
N LEU A 104 7.56 -26.24 19.44
CA LEU A 104 8.22 -27.05 18.42
C LEU A 104 8.52 -26.24 17.14
N ASP A 105 7.60 -25.36 16.74
CA ASP A 105 7.79 -24.49 15.57
C ASP A 105 8.93 -23.50 15.79
N ASP A 106 9.06 -22.91 16.99
CA ASP A 106 10.19 -22.06 17.33
C ASP A 106 11.52 -22.81 17.27
N LEU A 107 11.55 -24.05 17.79
CA LEU A 107 12.73 -24.90 17.74
C LEU A 107 13.15 -25.18 16.28
N PHE A 108 12.21 -25.55 15.42
CA PHE A 108 12.46 -25.80 13.99
C PHE A 108 12.83 -24.52 13.22
N ARG A 109 12.43 -23.34 13.68
CA ARG A 109 12.82 -22.06 13.10
C ARG A 109 14.24 -21.65 13.50
N LEU A 110 14.62 -21.86 14.75
CA LEU A 110 15.90 -21.40 15.32
C LEU A 110 17.07 -22.37 15.08
N PHE A 111 16.80 -23.67 14.93
CA PHE A 111 17.82 -24.70 14.82
C PHE A 111 17.78 -25.41 13.47
N THR A 112 18.95 -25.83 13.03
CA THR A 112 19.12 -26.62 11.81
C THR A 112 18.69 -28.06 12.04
N LEU A 113 18.35 -28.77 10.96
CA LEU A 113 18.05 -30.20 11.07
C LEU A 113 19.24 -31.04 11.56
N ALA A 114 20.47 -30.59 11.29
CA ALA A 114 21.66 -31.27 11.78
C ALA A 114 21.73 -31.23 13.31
N GLU A 115 21.31 -30.12 13.92
CA GLU A 115 21.23 -29.96 15.38
C GLU A 115 20.04 -30.73 15.97
N LEU A 116 18.90 -30.81 15.27
CA LEU A 116 17.68 -31.44 15.82
C LEU A 116 17.63 -32.96 15.65
N ARG A 117 18.19 -33.52 14.58
CA ARG A 117 18.10 -34.97 14.30
C ARG A 117 18.64 -35.86 15.42
N PRO A 118 19.82 -35.60 16.02
CA PRO A 118 20.34 -36.44 17.09
C PRO A 118 19.38 -36.55 18.28
N GLU A 119 18.74 -35.44 18.64
CA GLU A 119 17.88 -35.33 19.83
C GLU A 119 16.56 -36.09 19.67
N PHE A 120 16.00 -36.13 18.45
CA PHE A 120 14.76 -36.85 18.17
C PHE A 120 14.98 -38.24 17.54
N ALA A 121 16.22 -38.63 17.26
CA ALA A 121 16.54 -39.86 16.53
C ALA A 121 16.00 -41.12 17.20
N ASP A 122 16.15 -41.23 18.53
CA ASP A 122 15.75 -42.43 19.26
C ASP A 122 14.23 -42.53 19.39
N TRP A 123 13.55 -41.40 19.60
CA TRP A 123 12.09 -41.35 19.58
C TRP A 123 11.54 -41.73 18.19
N LEU A 124 12.10 -41.18 17.11
CA LEU A 124 11.70 -41.52 15.74
C LEU A 124 11.87 -43.01 15.45
N GLN A 125 12.99 -43.60 15.87
CA GLN A 125 13.23 -45.03 15.69
C GLN A 125 12.23 -45.88 16.48
N GLN A 126 11.89 -45.51 17.72
CA GLN A 126 10.89 -46.20 18.54
C GLN A 126 9.50 -46.17 17.90
N GLN A 127 9.16 -45.10 17.19
CA GLN A 127 7.91 -44.98 16.42
C GLN A 127 7.97 -45.64 15.03
N GLY A 128 9.06 -46.35 14.70
CA GLY A 128 9.22 -47.04 13.42
C GLY A 128 9.55 -46.13 12.23
N HIS A 129 9.97 -44.90 12.48
CA HIS A 129 10.39 -43.96 11.45
C HIS A 129 11.91 -43.93 11.26
N PRO A 130 12.41 -43.58 10.06
CA PRO A 130 13.83 -43.35 9.84
C PRO A 130 14.38 -42.26 10.77
N LYS A 131 15.59 -42.45 11.33
CA LYS A 131 16.30 -41.42 12.13
C LYS A 131 16.57 -40.12 11.34
N THR A 132 16.60 -40.22 10.01
CA THR A 132 16.85 -39.10 9.10
C THR A 132 15.58 -38.79 8.31
N LEU A 133 14.87 -37.75 8.72
CA LEU A 133 13.71 -37.23 8.01
C LEU A 133 13.98 -35.83 7.44
N GLY A 134 13.22 -35.46 6.40
CA GLY A 134 13.13 -34.09 5.91
C GLY A 134 12.38 -33.19 6.90
N LYS A 135 12.62 -31.86 6.84
CA LYS A 135 12.16 -30.90 7.85
C LYS A 135 10.66 -30.95 8.09
N ALA A 136 9.89 -30.86 7.01
CA ALA A 136 8.43 -30.82 7.08
C ALA A 136 7.86 -32.10 7.70
N ARG A 137 8.33 -33.27 7.24
CA ARG A 137 7.84 -34.56 7.74
C ARG A 137 8.23 -34.82 9.20
N MET A 138 9.44 -34.44 9.58
CA MET A 138 9.90 -34.56 10.96
C MET A 138 9.04 -33.68 11.90
N ARG A 139 8.79 -32.43 11.49
CA ARG A 139 7.94 -31.49 12.25
C ARG A 139 6.51 -32.02 12.41
N GLU A 140 5.91 -32.52 11.33
CA GLU A 140 4.56 -33.08 11.32
C GLU A 140 4.42 -34.25 12.31
N LEU A 141 5.36 -35.20 12.31
CA LEU A 141 5.33 -36.35 13.22
C LEU A 141 5.56 -35.97 14.69
N LEU A 142 6.31 -34.89 14.93
CA LEU A 142 6.61 -34.42 16.29
C LEU A 142 5.53 -33.46 16.83
N ALA A 143 4.66 -32.91 15.98
CA ALA A 143 3.72 -31.85 16.36
C ALA A 143 2.77 -32.24 17.50
N GLU A 144 2.19 -33.44 17.45
CA GLU A 144 1.26 -33.91 18.48
C GLU A 144 1.99 -34.37 19.76
N PRO A 145 3.04 -35.22 19.70
CA PRO A 145 3.72 -35.72 20.91
C PRO A 145 4.54 -34.65 21.65
N PHE A 146 4.94 -33.59 20.93
CA PHE A 146 5.75 -32.49 21.45
C PHE A 146 5.05 -31.13 21.27
N ASN A 147 3.75 -31.07 21.59
CA ASN A 147 2.94 -29.88 21.43
C ASN A 147 3.18 -28.79 22.49
N ALA A 148 3.56 -29.17 23.72
CA ALA A 148 3.75 -28.23 24.83
C ALA A 148 5.08 -27.47 24.70
N PRO A 149 5.08 -26.12 24.80
CA PRO A 149 6.29 -25.33 24.88
C PRO A 149 7.19 -25.73 26.06
N ARG A 150 8.50 -25.64 25.88
CA ARG A 150 9.50 -25.99 26.92
C ARG A 150 10.72 -25.10 26.82
N ALA A 151 11.44 -24.90 27.92
CA ALA A 151 12.74 -24.24 27.90
C ALA A 151 13.76 -25.02 27.04
N LEU A 152 14.74 -24.33 26.46
CA LEU A 152 15.71 -24.92 25.53
C LEU A 152 16.41 -26.17 26.09
N GLY A 153 16.82 -26.15 27.37
CA GLY A 153 17.50 -27.28 28.00
C GLY A 153 16.65 -28.55 28.10
N ALA A 154 15.32 -28.44 28.07
CA ALA A 154 14.42 -29.58 28.03
C ALA A 154 14.19 -30.11 26.60
N TRP A 155 14.46 -29.28 25.58
CA TRP A 155 14.43 -29.69 24.17
C TRP A 155 15.75 -30.33 23.73
N LEU A 156 16.87 -29.73 24.09
CA LEU A 156 18.22 -30.12 23.67
C LEU A 156 19.10 -30.33 24.92
N PRO A 157 18.87 -31.39 25.72
CA PRO A 157 19.61 -31.65 26.95
C PRO A 157 21.10 -31.89 26.72
N GLY A 158 21.49 -32.31 25.51
CA GLY A 158 22.88 -32.51 25.10
C GLY A 158 23.69 -31.22 24.91
N GLY A 159 23.04 -30.05 24.93
CA GLY A 159 23.71 -28.74 24.90
C GLY A 159 24.75 -28.63 23.79
N GLY A 160 24.32 -28.66 22.52
CA GLY A 160 25.21 -28.31 21.40
C GLY A 160 25.79 -26.89 21.53
N GLU A 161 26.70 -26.49 20.64
CA GLU A 161 27.39 -25.18 20.64
C GLU A 161 26.44 -23.95 20.71
N ALA A 162 25.16 -24.14 20.42
CA ALA A 162 24.06 -23.19 20.53
C ALA A 162 23.52 -23.07 21.97
N SER A 163 24.32 -22.49 22.87
CA SER A 163 24.10 -22.58 24.32
C SER A 163 23.04 -21.65 24.91
N THR A 164 22.47 -20.69 24.16
CA THR A 164 21.50 -19.74 24.71
C THR A 164 20.56 -19.18 23.66
N VAL A 165 19.25 -19.25 23.94
CA VAL A 165 18.20 -18.52 23.23
C VAL A 165 17.63 -17.47 24.17
N VAL A 166 17.50 -16.25 23.68
CA VAL A 166 16.85 -15.14 24.38
C VAL A 166 15.58 -14.74 23.65
N ARG A 167 14.60 -14.21 24.39
CA ARG A 167 13.41 -13.58 23.81
C ARG A 167 13.45 -12.08 24.07
N LEU A 168 13.30 -11.31 23.00
CA LEU A 168 13.08 -9.86 23.06
C LEU A 168 11.76 -9.58 23.78
N GLN A 169 11.83 -8.74 24.81
CA GLN A 169 10.65 -8.22 25.50
C GLN A 169 10.23 -6.88 24.90
N ASP A 170 8.97 -6.52 25.13
CA ASP A 170 8.39 -5.23 24.74
C ASP A 170 8.40 -4.92 23.23
N MET A 171 8.42 -5.93 22.35
CA MET A 171 8.29 -5.69 20.91
C MET A 171 7.01 -4.90 20.58
N ALA A 172 5.92 -5.15 21.31
CA ALA A 172 4.67 -4.39 21.19
C ALA A 172 4.84 -2.88 21.48
N LEU A 173 5.76 -2.48 22.36
CA LEU A 173 6.08 -1.07 22.60
C LEU A 173 6.80 -0.48 21.39
N PHE A 174 7.78 -1.20 20.84
CA PHE A 174 8.51 -0.74 19.66
C PHE A 174 7.58 -0.63 18.44
N ASP A 175 6.69 -1.59 18.22
CA ASP A 175 5.67 -1.49 17.16
C ASP A 175 4.69 -0.34 17.40
N ARG A 176 4.26 -0.08 18.64
CA ARG A 176 3.46 1.09 18.97
C ARG A 176 4.16 2.39 18.57
N ILE A 177 5.45 2.52 18.88
CA ILE A 177 6.23 3.73 18.59
C ILE A 177 6.43 3.88 17.08
N ARG A 178 6.75 2.78 16.39
CA ARG A 178 6.83 2.73 14.93
C ARG A 178 5.53 3.19 14.29
N LEU A 179 4.40 2.69 14.77
CA LEU A 179 3.07 3.12 14.34
C LEU A 179 2.82 4.61 14.60
N MET A 180 3.14 5.10 15.81
CA MET A 180 2.91 6.51 16.16
C MET A 180 3.76 7.46 15.32
N PHE A 181 4.99 7.05 14.99
CA PHE A 181 5.89 7.82 14.14
C PHE A 181 5.46 7.82 12.67
N PHE A 182 5.30 6.63 12.06
CA PHE A 182 5.00 6.51 10.62
C PHE A 182 3.50 6.58 10.29
N GLY A 183 2.62 6.58 11.30
CA GLY A 183 1.16 6.49 11.12
C GLY A 183 0.72 5.18 10.46
N ASN A 184 1.61 4.20 10.33
CA ASN A 184 1.34 2.89 9.77
C ASN A 184 2.43 1.88 10.17
N LEU A 185 2.13 0.59 10.03
CA LEU A 185 3.06 -0.52 10.29
C LEU A 185 3.61 -1.19 9.01
N ARG A 186 3.38 -0.61 7.82
CA ARG A 186 4.05 -1.10 6.60
C ARG A 186 5.47 -0.54 6.48
N GLN A 187 5.70 0.66 7.00
CA GLN A 187 7.02 1.26 7.06
C GLN A 187 7.80 0.63 8.23
N SER A 188 9.04 0.26 7.94
CA SER A 188 9.97 -0.38 8.85
C SER A 188 10.98 0.62 9.39
N TRP A 189 11.76 0.17 10.37
CA TRP A 189 12.87 0.93 10.95
C TRP A 189 13.96 1.31 9.93
N THR A 190 14.07 0.60 8.80
CA THR A 190 15.06 0.89 7.76
C THR A 190 14.61 1.96 6.76
N ASP A 191 13.32 2.34 6.75
CA ASP A 191 12.82 3.35 5.81
C ASP A 191 13.37 4.77 6.10
N PHE A 192 13.98 4.98 7.27
CA PHE A 192 14.76 6.19 7.57
C PHE A 192 15.99 6.35 6.65
N VAL A 193 16.57 5.23 6.20
CA VAL A 193 17.86 5.19 5.48
C VAL A 193 17.74 5.63 4.02
N LEU A 194 16.54 5.50 3.43
CA LEU A 194 16.31 5.79 2.00
C LEU A 194 16.55 7.26 1.63
N VAL A 195 16.42 8.17 2.60
CA VAL A 195 16.65 9.62 2.42
C VAL A 195 18.12 9.92 2.18
N GLU A 196 19.03 9.17 2.82
CA GLU A 196 20.46 9.48 2.84
C GLU A 196 21.22 8.94 1.66
N LEU A 197 20.72 7.86 1.05
CA LEU A 197 21.26 7.34 -0.20
C LEU A 197 21.09 8.35 -1.37
N GLY A 198 20.47 9.52 -1.14
CA GLY A 198 20.21 10.53 -2.16
C GLY A 198 19.18 10.09 -3.20
N VAL A 199 18.58 8.90 -3.01
CA VAL A 199 17.61 8.29 -3.95
C VAL A 199 16.28 9.06 -3.93
N GLN A 200 15.94 9.71 -2.81
CA GLN A 200 14.65 10.36 -2.66
C GLN A 200 14.71 11.64 -1.84
N GLN A 201 14.30 12.76 -2.46
CA GLN A 201 14.13 14.05 -1.78
C GLN A 201 12.66 14.27 -1.42
N PHE A 202 12.38 14.87 -0.26
CA PHE A 202 11.00 15.07 0.23
C PHE A 202 10.68 16.56 0.41
N GLU A 203 9.46 16.95 0.03
CA GLU A 203 8.98 18.32 0.18
C GLU A 203 9.01 18.79 1.65
N SER A 204 9.34 20.06 1.86
CA SER A 204 9.42 20.65 3.19
C SER A 204 8.05 21.17 3.63
N VAL A 205 7.33 20.37 4.41
CA VAL A 205 6.04 20.74 5.00
C VAL A 205 6.23 21.20 6.46
N PRO A 206 5.65 22.34 6.89
CA PRO A 206 5.76 22.79 8.28
C PRO A 206 4.97 21.86 9.22
N PHE A 207 5.61 21.44 10.31
CA PHE A 207 4.97 20.61 11.35
C PHE A 207 4.47 21.48 12.51
N THR A 208 3.25 21.17 12.96
CA THR A 208 2.63 21.76 14.15
C THR A 208 2.40 20.66 15.20
N PRO A 209 2.09 20.97 16.47
CA PRO A 209 1.68 19.93 17.44
C PRO A 209 0.45 19.11 16.98
N ALA A 210 -0.38 19.64 16.07
CA ALA A 210 -1.50 18.92 15.46
C ALA A 210 -1.07 17.99 14.30
N SER A 211 0.18 18.06 13.86
CA SER A 211 0.80 17.20 12.84
C SER A 211 1.15 15.84 13.42
N ARG A 212 0.11 15.09 13.81
CA ARG A 212 0.23 13.73 14.34
C ARG A 212 -0.81 12.82 13.70
N ALA A 213 -0.44 11.55 13.51
CA ALA A 213 -1.33 10.54 12.92
C ALA A 213 -2.51 10.18 13.84
N PHE A 214 -2.26 10.21 15.16
CA PHE A 214 -3.21 9.85 16.20
C PHE A 214 -3.36 11.00 17.19
N GLN A 215 -4.60 11.29 17.59
CA GLN A 215 -4.96 12.32 18.55
C GLN A 215 -5.20 11.74 19.95
N GLN A 216 -5.60 10.47 20.03
CA GLN A 216 -5.92 9.80 21.30
C GLN A 216 -5.27 8.42 21.35
N ARG A 217 -4.94 7.96 22.56
CA ARG A 217 -4.35 6.63 22.77
C ARG A 217 -5.26 5.52 22.22
N ALA A 218 -6.58 5.64 22.44
CA ALA A 218 -7.56 4.67 21.98
C ALA A 218 -7.53 4.46 20.46
N GLU A 219 -7.15 5.48 19.68
CA GLU A 219 -7.00 5.35 18.22
C GLU A 219 -5.77 4.49 17.86
N VAL A 220 -4.68 4.61 18.62
CA VAL A 220 -3.48 3.76 18.47
C VAL A 220 -3.82 2.31 18.83
N ASP A 221 -4.54 2.13 19.94
CA ASP A 221 -4.96 0.80 20.42
C ASP A 221 -5.88 0.11 19.41
N CYS A 222 -6.86 0.85 18.89
CA CYS A 222 -7.77 0.37 17.85
C CYS A 222 -7.02 -0.03 16.57
N TYR A 223 -6.05 0.77 16.13
CA TYR A 223 -5.21 0.41 14.98
C TYR A 223 -4.47 -0.90 15.24
N LEU A 224 -3.81 -1.03 16.40
CA LEU A 224 -3.03 -2.22 16.74
C LEU A 224 -3.91 -3.47 16.81
N GLN A 225 -5.11 -3.36 17.38
CA GLN A 225 -6.09 -4.45 17.41
C GLN A 225 -6.52 -4.88 16.00
N MET A 226 -6.85 -3.93 15.11
CA MET A 226 -7.17 -4.24 13.71
C MET A 226 -5.97 -4.90 12.99
N HIS A 227 -4.76 -4.44 13.28
CA HIS A 227 -3.56 -5.02 12.69
C HIS A 227 -3.37 -6.48 13.11
N GLN A 228 -3.52 -6.78 14.41
CA GLN A 228 -3.45 -8.13 14.94
C GLN A 228 -4.51 -9.04 14.32
N CYS A 229 -5.75 -8.56 14.16
CA CYS A 229 -6.81 -9.32 13.48
C CYS A 229 -6.40 -9.66 12.04
N ARG A 230 -5.81 -8.71 11.30
CA ARG A 230 -5.33 -8.96 9.94
C ARG A 230 -4.21 -10.00 9.90
N GLU A 231 -3.22 -9.88 10.78
CA GLU A 231 -2.11 -10.84 10.84
C GLU A 231 -2.60 -12.26 11.18
N ARG A 232 -3.58 -12.40 12.09
CA ARG A 232 -4.23 -13.67 12.41
C ARG A 232 -4.89 -14.30 11.17
N LEU A 233 -5.63 -13.51 10.39
CA LEU A 233 -6.23 -13.97 9.12
C LEU A 233 -5.17 -14.37 8.08
N GLU A 234 -4.11 -13.59 7.93
CA GLU A 234 -3.00 -13.87 6.99
C GLU A 234 -2.24 -15.15 7.39
N ASN A 235 -2.11 -15.41 8.70
CA ASN A 235 -1.53 -16.63 9.25
C ASN A 235 -2.46 -17.84 9.18
N GLY A 236 -3.67 -17.68 8.64
CA GLY A 236 -4.61 -18.78 8.34
C GLY A 236 -5.58 -19.12 9.46
N GLU A 237 -5.70 -18.27 10.50
CA GLU A 237 -6.69 -18.46 11.55
C GLU A 237 -8.13 -18.40 10.98
N PRO A 238 -9.06 -19.24 11.46
CA PRO A 238 -10.45 -19.20 11.01
C PRO A 238 -11.09 -17.83 11.21
N ALA A 239 -11.83 -17.34 10.21
CA ALA A 239 -12.45 -16.02 10.27
C ALA A 239 -13.47 -15.89 11.42
N VAL A 240 -14.11 -17.01 11.81
CA VAL A 240 -15.04 -17.09 12.94
C VAL A 240 -14.36 -16.81 14.29
N ASP A 241 -13.08 -17.16 14.43
CA ASP A 241 -12.31 -16.93 15.66
C ASP A 241 -11.74 -15.52 15.72
N VAL A 242 -11.48 -14.91 14.56
CA VAL A 242 -10.99 -13.53 14.46
C VAL A 242 -12.12 -12.50 14.60
N TRP A 243 -13.33 -12.82 14.11
CA TRP A 243 -14.47 -11.88 14.08
C TRP A 243 -14.77 -11.19 15.42
N PRO A 244 -14.85 -11.90 16.57
CA PRO A 244 -15.16 -11.29 17.86
C PRO A 244 -14.15 -10.24 18.33
N ASP A 245 -12.91 -10.31 17.84
CA ASP A 245 -11.83 -9.41 18.23
C ASP A 245 -11.71 -8.18 17.31
N VAL A 246 -12.50 -8.11 16.24
CA VAL A 246 -12.55 -6.92 15.39
C VAL A 246 -13.21 -5.78 16.18
N PRO A 247 -12.59 -4.59 16.28
CA PRO A 247 -13.19 -3.48 17.01
C PRO A 247 -14.52 -3.03 16.38
N GLY A 248 -15.38 -2.48 17.22
CA GLY A 248 -16.63 -1.84 16.79
C GLY A 248 -16.40 -0.62 15.89
N PRO A 249 -17.48 0.02 15.41
CA PRO A 249 -17.40 1.25 14.63
C PRO A 249 -16.57 2.34 15.32
N VAL A 250 -15.86 3.15 14.53
CA VAL A 250 -14.90 4.16 15.02
C VAL A 250 -15.25 5.51 14.39
N ASP A 251 -15.26 6.58 15.19
CA ASP A 251 -15.60 7.93 14.71
C ASP A 251 -14.51 8.56 13.83
N ASN A 252 -13.25 8.12 13.99
CA ASN A 252 -12.13 8.59 13.18
C ASN A 252 -12.25 8.05 11.74
N PRO A 253 -12.45 8.90 10.71
CA PRO A 253 -12.74 8.44 9.34
C PRO A 253 -11.65 7.55 8.74
N TRP A 254 -10.40 7.76 9.14
CA TRP A 254 -9.29 6.94 8.67
C TRP A 254 -9.27 5.55 9.30
N LEU A 255 -9.55 5.46 10.59
CA LEU A 255 -9.67 4.16 11.26
C LEU A 255 -10.94 3.43 10.80
N ALA A 256 -12.05 4.13 10.56
CA ALA A 256 -13.26 3.57 9.96
C ALA A 256 -12.94 2.93 8.60
N SER A 257 -12.29 3.65 7.69
CA SER A 257 -11.88 3.11 6.39
C SER A 257 -10.95 1.89 6.49
N ARG A 258 -10.06 1.86 7.49
CA ARG A 258 -9.20 0.70 7.77
C ARG A 258 -10.00 -0.49 8.29
N ARG A 259 -10.95 -0.25 9.20
CA ARG A 259 -11.87 -1.26 9.71
C ARG A 259 -12.68 -1.85 8.56
N ASP A 260 -13.25 -1.00 7.72
CA ASP A 260 -14.02 -1.44 6.55
C ASP A 260 -13.21 -2.34 5.62
N ARG A 261 -11.93 -2.00 5.42
CA ARG A 261 -11.00 -2.84 4.65
C ARG A 261 -10.73 -4.20 5.32
N LEU A 262 -10.52 -4.21 6.63
CA LEU A 262 -10.36 -5.45 7.41
C LEU A 262 -11.62 -6.33 7.29
N LEU A 263 -12.81 -5.75 7.41
CA LEU A 263 -14.08 -6.47 7.25
C LEU A 263 -14.24 -7.03 5.84
N LEU A 264 -13.89 -6.27 4.80
CA LEU A 264 -13.87 -6.79 3.43
C LEU A 264 -12.96 -8.02 3.28
N GLU A 265 -11.79 -8.00 3.89
CA GLU A 265 -10.83 -9.11 3.85
C GLU A 265 -11.31 -10.31 4.67
N LEU A 266 -11.85 -10.06 5.88
CA LEU A 266 -12.44 -11.07 6.74
C LEU A 266 -13.64 -11.74 6.06
N GLY A 267 -14.56 -10.98 5.47
CA GLY A 267 -15.73 -11.51 4.76
C GLY A 267 -15.34 -12.36 3.55
N ARG A 268 -14.30 -11.96 2.80
CA ARG A 268 -13.73 -12.80 1.71
C ARG A 268 -13.16 -14.11 2.24
N GLN A 269 -12.50 -14.07 3.41
CA GLN A 269 -11.88 -15.24 4.00
C GLN A 269 -12.94 -16.19 4.58
N ALA A 270 -13.93 -15.66 5.31
CA ALA A 270 -15.09 -16.41 5.79
C ALA A 270 -15.80 -17.12 4.63
N GLU A 271 -16.03 -16.41 3.52
CA GLU A 271 -16.61 -17.02 2.32
C GLU A 271 -15.76 -18.18 1.77
N ARG A 272 -14.44 -18.01 1.66
CA ARG A 272 -13.52 -19.06 1.18
C ARG A 272 -13.52 -20.29 2.10
N GLN A 273 -13.68 -20.06 3.41
CA GLN A 273 -13.77 -21.11 4.42
C GLN A 273 -15.14 -21.80 4.45
N GLY A 274 -16.14 -21.28 3.71
CA GLY A 274 -17.49 -21.82 3.65
C GLY A 274 -18.48 -21.20 4.63
N GLU A 275 -18.04 -20.25 5.46
CA GLU A 275 -18.82 -19.55 6.48
C GLU A 275 -19.66 -18.42 5.86
N ARG A 276 -20.66 -18.80 5.07
CA ARG A 276 -21.43 -17.86 4.23
C ARG A 276 -22.26 -16.85 5.02
N GLU A 277 -22.86 -17.23 6.14
CA GLU A 277 -23.65 -16.31 6.98
C GLU A 277 -22.74 -15.29 7.66
N LEU A 278 -21.61 -15.74 8.21
CA LEU A 278 -20.59 -14.82 8.74
C LEU A 278 -20.07 -13.86 7.66
N ALA A 279 -19.82 -14.37 6.45
CA ALA A 279 -19.38 -13.52 5.34
C ALA A 279 -20.43 -12.44 5.00
N LEU A 280 -21.73 -12.75 5.06
CA LEU A 280 -22.79 -11.76 4.88
C LEU A 280 -22.80 -10.72 6.01
N GLU A 281 -22.79 -11.15 7.26
CA GLU A 281 -22.79 -10.27 8.45
C GLU A 281 -21.61 -9.29 8.41
N VAL A 282 -20.41 -9.80 8.12
CA VAL A 282 -19.18 -9.01 8.08
C VAL A 282 -19.19 -8.02 6.91
N LEU A 283 -19.64 -8.44 5.72
CA LEU A 283 -19.72 -7.57 4.55
C LEU A 283 -20.78 -6.47 4.72
N GLU A 284 -21.90 -6.76 5.38
CA GLU A 284 -22.94 -5.77 5.72
C GLU A 284 -22.42 -4.68 6.66
N ASN A 285 -21.52 -5.05 7.58
CA ASN A 285 -20.91 -4.12 8.53
C ASN A 285 -19.73 -3.29 7.96
N SER A 286 -19.37 -3.51 6.69
CA SER A 286 -18.25 -2.84 6.02
C SER A 286 -18.73 -1.69 5.13
N GLY A 287 -18.25 -0.48 5.41
CA GLY A 287 -18.42 0.69 4.52
C GLY A 287 -17.52 0.67 3.29
N HIS A 288 -16.76 -0.41 3.04
CA HIS A 288 -15.86 -0.45 1.90
C HIS A 288 -16.68 -0.59 0.60
N ARG A 289 -16.40 0.25 -0.40
CA ARG A 289 -17.08 0.29 -1.72
C ARG A 289 -17.31 -1.09 -2.37
N GLU A 290 -16.30 -1.94 -2.35
CA GLU A 290 -16.40 -3.32 -2.87
C GLU A 290 -17.26 -4.29 -2.02
N ALA A 291 -17.50 -4.00 -0.73
CA ALA A 291 -18.17 -4.91 0.20
C ALA A 291 -19.62 -5.11 -0.19
N GLN A 292 -20.36 -4.03 -0.48
CA GLN A 292 -21.76 -4.09 -0.90
C GLN A 292 -21.94 -4.95 -2.16
N LEU A 293 -21.07 -4.76 -3.16
CA LEU A 293 -21.11 -5.55 -4.40
C LEU A 293 -20.86 -7.05 -4.15
N LYS A 294 -19.98 -7.37 -3.18
CA LYS A 294 -19.70 -8.75 -2.79
C LYS A 294 -20.83 -9.36 -1.98
N GLN A 295 -21.43 -8.61 -1.06
CA GLN A 295 -22.62 -9.01 -0.32
C GLN A 295 -23.74 -9.40 -1.29
N LEU A 296 -24.06 -8.54 -2.26
CA LEU A 296 -25.08 -8.81 -3.28
C LEU A 296 -24.78 -10.08 -4.10
N ARG A 297 -23.52 -10.27 -4.54
CA ARG A 297 -23.10 -11.48 -5.27
C ARG A 297 -23.14 -12.74 -4.42
N LEU A 298 -22.93 -12.62 -3.10
CA LEU A 298 -23.03 -13.73 -2.16
C LEU A 298 -24.50 -14.11 -1.95
N LEU A 299 -25.38 -13.13 -1.73
CA LEU A 299 -26.84 -13.34 -1.66
C LEU A 299 -27.39 -13.99 -2.94
N GLU A 300 -26.96 -13.51 -4.12
CA GLU A 300 -27.31 -14.10 -5.42
C GLU A 300 -26.93 -15.60 -5.48
N ARG A 301 -25.71 -15.96 -5.06
CA ARG A 301 -25.24 -17.35 -5.03
C ARG A 301 -25.94 -18.21 -3.97
N MET A 302 -26.37 -17.60 -2.87
CA MET A 302 -27.20 -18.22 -1.85
C MET A 302 -28.68 -18.31 -2.24
N LYS A 303 -29.06 -17.82 -3.43
CA LYS A 303 -30.44 -17.78 -3.95
C LYS A 303 -31.38 -16.92 -3.09
N ARG A 304 -30.84 -15.97 -2.32
CA ARG A 304 -31.60 -14.97 -1.54
C ARG A 304 -31.91 -13.76 -2.44
N PHE A 305 -32.67 -14.00 -3.51
CA PHE A 305 -32.86 -13.02 -4.60
C PHE A 305 -33.63 -11.78 -4.18
N GLU A 306 -34.72 -11.94 -3.42
CA GLU A 306 -35.56 -10.82 -2.93
C GLU A 306 -34.75 -9.84 -2.06
N GLU A 307 -33.92 -10.38 -1.17
CA GLU A 307 -33.05 -9.58 -0.30
C GLU A 307 -31.96 -8.87 -1.10
N ALA A 308 -31.30 -9.58 -2.02
CA ALA A 308 -30.31 -8.97 -2.92
C ALA A 308 -30.95 -7.85 -3.76
N TRP A 309 -32.17 -8.05 -4.24
CA TRP A 309 -32.90 -7.05 -5.02
C TRP A 309 -33.23 -5.81 -4.18
N ALA A 310 -33.75 -5.99 -2.97
CA ALA A 310 -34.07 -4.89 -2.07
C ALA A 310 -32.85 -4.01 -1.76
N ILE A 311 -31.71 -4.64 -1.43
CA ILE A 311 -30.45 -3.94 -1.17
C ILE A 311 -29.95 -3.24 -2.45
N ALA A 312 -30.03 -3.92 -3.60
CA ALA A 312 -29.59 -3.35 -4.87
C ALA A 312 -30.39 -2.11 -5.29
N CYS A 313 -31.72 -2.12 -5.10
CA CYS A 313 -32.59 -0.97 -5.38
C CYS A 313 -32.30 0.21 -4.45
N GLN A 314 -32.07 -0.05 -3.16
CA GLN A 314 -31.68 1.00 -2.21
C GLN A 314 -30.32 1.62 -2.58
N TRP A 315 -29.35 0.77 -2.93
CA TRP A 315 -28.01 1.24 -3.30
C TRP A 315 -28.02 2.04 -4.62
N GLN A 316 -28.89 1.67 -5.57
CA GLN A 316 -29.06 2.41 -6.82
C GLN A 316 -29.50 3.87 -6.62
N ALA A 317 -30.17 4.18 -5.50
CA ALA A 317 -30.61 5.53 -5.16
C ALA A 317 -29.51 6.40 -4.49
N THR A 318 -28.31 5.85 -4.28
CA THR A 318 -27.17 6.56 -3.68
C THR A 318 -26.19 7.08 -4.74
N GLU A 319 -25.22 7.89 -4.32
CA GLU A 319 -24.12 8.31 -5.20
C GLU A 319 -23.12 7.15 -5.36
N LEU A 320 -22.97 6.66 -6.58
CA LEU A 320 -22.12 5.51 -6.91
C LEU A 320 -20.89 5.96 -7.67
N SER A 321 -19.74 5.36 -7.37
CA SER A 321 -18.58 5.43 -8.27
C SER A 321 -18.88 4.71 -9.59
N ASP A 322 -18.11 5.04 -10.64
CA ASP A 322 -18.29 4.40 -11.96
C ASP A 322 -18.18 2.86 -11.87
N ALA A 323 -17.28 2.34 -11.02
CA ALA A 323 -17.10 0.91 -10.82
C ALA A 323 -18.30 0.25 -10.12
N GLU A 324 -18.86 0.91 -9.10
CA GLU A 324 -20.06 0.46 -8.39
C GLU A 324 -21.28 0.50 -9.31
N ALA A 325 -21.50 1.58 -10.04
CA ALA A 325 -22.60 1.72 -10.98
C ALA A 325 -22.57 0.63 -12.07
N GLN A 326 -21.39 0.37 -12.65
CA GLN A 326 -21.20 -0.70 -13.64
C GLN A 326 -21.46 -2.08 -13.03
N GLY A 327 -20.93 -2.35 -11.84
CA GLY A 327 -21.12 -3.61 -11.12
C GLY A 327 -22.57 -3.87 -10.73
N LEU A 328 -23.25 -2.84 -10.22
CA LEU A 328 -24.64 -2.87 -9.81
C LEU A 328 -25.58 -3.04 -11.00
N SER A 329 -25.35 -2.32 -12.10
CA SER A 329 -26.14 -2.48 -13.33
C SER A 329 -26.10 -3.93 -13.85
N ARG A 330 -24.91 -4.55 -13.87
CA ARG A 330 -24.76 -5.97 -14.25
C ARG A 330 -25.50 -6.92 -13.30
N LEU A 331 -25.57 -6.61 -12.00
CA LEU A 331 -26.32 -7.38 -11.01
C LEU A 331 -27.83 -7.22 -11.17
N LEU A 332 -28.34 -5.99 -11.25
CA LEU A 332 -29.76 -5.69 -11.43
C LEU A 332 -30.33 -6.40 -12.67
N LYS A 333 -29.60 -6.40 -13.79
CA LYS A 333 -30.00 -7.14 -15.00
C LYS A 333 -30.17 -8.65 -14.77
N ARG A 334 -29.36 -9.26 -13.90
CA ARG A 334 -29.45 -10.70 -13.58
C ARG A 334 -30.51 -11.00 -12.52
N LEU A 335 -30.70 -10.10 -11.56
CA LEU A 335 -31.63 -10.25 -10.44
C LEU A 335 -33.09 -9.98 -10.85
N ALA A 336 -33.34 -8.97 -11.70
CA ALA A 336 -34.68 -8.59 -12.16
C ALA A 336 -35.56 -9.79 -12.60
N PRO A 337 -35.11 -10.69 -13.51
CA PRO A 337 -35.89 -11.86 -13.90
C PRO A 337 -36.07 -12.90 -12.79
N LYS A 338 -35.23 -12.89 -11.74
CA LYS A 338 -35.35 -13.82 -10.59
C LYS A 338 -36.41 -13.39 -9.58
N VAL A 339 -36.77 -12.11 -9.55
CA VAL A 339 -37.79 -11.53 -8.66
C VAL A 339 -39.04 -11.05 -9.42
N GLY A 340 -39.09 -11.23 -10.75
CA GLY A 340 -40.22 -10.80 -11.58
C GLY A 340 -40.32 -9.29 -11.75
N ALA A 341 -39.20 -8.56 -11.60
CA ALA A 341 -39.12 -7.12 -11.80
C ALA A 341 -38.70 -6.77 -13.24
N ASP A 342 -38.97 -5.52 -13.64
CA ASP A 342 -38.52 -4.98 -14.92
C ASP A 342 -36.99 -4.84 -14.96
N GLN A 343 -36.40 -5.11 -16.13
CA GLN A 343 -34.96 -4.95 -16.30
C GLN A 343 -34.59 -3.45 -16.37
N PRO A 344 -33.45 -3.06 -15.77
CA PRO A 344 -32.99 -1.68 -15.85
C PRO A 344 -32.65 -1.30 -17.29
N GLU A 345 -32.96 -0.06 -17.66
CA GLU A 345 -32.61 0.48 -18.98
C GLU A 345 -31.08 0.42 -19.20
N PRO A 346 -30.64 0.05 -20.41
CA PRO A 346 -29.24 0.10 -20.76
C PRO A 346 -28.74 1.55 -20.77
N VAL A 347 -27.58 1.78 -20.15
CA VAL A 347 -26.89 3.08 -20.24
C VAL A 347 -26.38 3.25 -21.67
N ASP A 348 -26.81 4.33 -22.33
CA ASP A 348 -26.31 4.72 -23.64
C ASP A 348 -24.89 5.30 -23.49
N ASN A 349 -23.91 4.57 -24.03
CA ASN A 349 -22.52 4.99 -24.01
C ASN A 349 -22.11 5.43 -25.42
N PRO A 350 -21.41 6.56 -25.56
CA PRO A 350 -20.94 6.98 -26.88
C PRO A 350 -20.01 5.91 -27.48
N PRO A 351 -20.04 5.72 -28.81
CA PRO A 351 -19.18 4.76 -29.48
C PRO A 351 -17.71 5.16 -29.28
N LEU A 352 -16.86 4.16 -29.06
CA LEU A 352 -15.42 4.37 -28.97
C LEU A 352 -14.83 4.48 -30.39
N GLN A 353 -13.87 5.37 -30.57
CA GLN A 353 -13.12 5.44 -31.82
C GLN A 353 -12.07 4.33 -31.84
N GLU A 354 -12.05 3.55 -32.92
CA GLU A 354 -11.16 2.40 -33.06
C GLU A 354 -10.53 2.39 -34.44
N PHE A 355 -9.27 1.99 -34.53
CA PHE A 355 -8.58 1.74 -35.80
C PHE A 355 -7.63 0.53 -35.68
N THR A 356 -7.17 0.03 -36.82
CA THR A 356 -6.29 -1.15 -36.86
C THR A 356 -5.01 -0.83 -37.61
N LEU A 357 -3.87 -1.24 -37.05
CA LEU A 357 -2.57 -1.20 -37.71
C LEU A 357 -2.11 -2.62 -38.03
N THR A 358 -1.64 -2.85 -39.25
CA THR A 358 -1.00 -4.11 -39.63
C THR A 358 0.51 -3.89 -39.75
N LEU A 359 1.25 -4.34 -38.74
CA LEU A 359 2.67 -4.07 -38.56
C LEU A 359 3.52 -5.33 -38.76
N PRO A 360 4.77 -5.23 -39.23
CA PRO A 360 5.70 -6.34 -39.13
C PRO A 360 5.92 -6.66 -37.65
N LYS A 361 6.01 -7.95 -37.32
CA LYS A 361 6.24 -8.36 -35.94
C LYS A 361 7.66 -7.95 -35.53
N PRO A 362 7.84 -7.16 -34.47
CA PRO A 362 9.16 -6.74 -34.06
C PRO A 362 9.96 -7.91 -33.48
N ASP A 363 11.26 -7.99 -33.79
CA ASP A 363 12.18 -8.99 -33.22
C ASP A 363 12.34 -8.79 -31.70
N THR A 364 12.27 -7.54 -31.25
CA THR A 364 12.36 -7.12 -29.84
C THR A 364 11.48 -5.89 -29.59
N GLY A 365 10.96 -5.73 -28.37
CA GLY A 365 10.11 -4.60 -27.99
C GLY A 365 8.65 -4.99 -27.77
N THR A 366 7.85 -4.02 -27.33
CA THR A 366 6.43 -4.21 -27.02
C THR A 366 5.54 -3.74 -28.17
N VAL A 367 4.26 -4.10 -28.13
CA VAL A 367 3.29 -3.71 -29.17
C VAL A 367 3.06 -2.21 -29.20
N GLU A 368 3.10 -1.57 -28.04
CA GLU A 368 2.96 -0.12 -27.87
C GLU A 368 4.15 0.62 -28.49
N LEU A 369 5.37 0.10 -28.34
CA LEU A 369 6.56 0.69 -28.98
C LEU A 369 6.50 0.56 -30.51
N ALA A 370 6.01 -0.56 -31.03
CA ALA A 370 5.81 -0.74 -32.47
C ALA A 370 4.76 0.23 -33.02
N ALA A 371 3.64 0.41 -32.30
CA ALA A 371 2.61 1.39 -32.65
C ALA A 371 3.15 2.83 -32.57
N LEU A 372 3.90 3.18 -31.51
CA LEU A 372 4.54 4.49 -31.36
C LEU A 372 5.45 4.81 -32.55
N GLN A 373 6.32 3.88 -32.93
CA GLN A 373 7.25 4.07 -34.05
C GLN A 373 6.53 4.23 -35.38
N HIS A 374 5.41 3.52 -35.59
CA HIS A 374 4.63 3.62 -36.82
C HIS A 374 3.82 4.91 -36.91
N LEU A 375 3.27 5.38 -35.78
CA LEU A 375 2.40 6.55 -35.72
C LEU A 375 3.16 7.87 -35.66
N GLY A 376 4.40 7.86 -35.17
CA GLY A 376 5.23 9.04 -34.97
C GLY A 376 5.84 9.59 -36.26
N THR A 377 5.73 10.90 -36.43
CA THR A 377 6.47 11.68 -37.43
C THR A 377 7.05 12.93 -36.77
N ASP A 378 7.91 13.67 -37.50
CA ASP A 378 8.46 14.94 -37.00
C ASP A 378 7.34 15.98 -36.75
N ASP A 379 6.33 16.02 -37.61
CA ASP A 379 5.17 16.93 -37.50
C ASP A 379 4.10 16.43 -36.52
N ALA A 380 4.10 15.13 -36.22
CA ALA A 380 3.15 14.48 -35.33
C ALA A 380 3.84 13.54 -34.33
N PRO A 381 4.66 14.07 -33.39
CA PRO A 381 5.42 13.23 -32.47
C PRO A 381 4.50 12.45 -31.53
N VAL A 382 4.90 11.21 -31.23
CA VAL A 382 4.17 10.28 -30.35
C VAL A 382 5.04 9.92 -29.15
N PHE A 383 4.44 9.99 -27.97
CA PHE A 383 5.10 9.70 -26.71
C PHE A 383 4.39 8.55 -25.99
N TYR A 384 5.16 7.62 -25.44
CA TYR A 384 4.66 6.63 -24.49
C TYR A 384 4.61 7.31 -23.12
N VAL A 385 3.41 7.56 -22.60
CA VAL A 385 3.22 8.28 -21.33
C VAL A 385 2.30 7.57 -20.35
N GLU A 386 1.33 6.78 -20.82
CA GLU A 386 0.35 6.08 -19.99
C GLU A 386 -0.20 6.99 -18.87
N ASN A 387 -0.09 6.57 -17.61
CA ASN A 387 -0.57 7.29 -16.44
C ASN A 387 0.36 8.43 -15.97
N THR A 388 1.46 8.73 -16.67
CA THR A 388 2.48 9.66 -16.16
C THR A 388 2.20 11.12 -16.49
N LEU A 389 1.90 11.46 -17.74
CA LEU A 389 1.84 12.86 -18.20
C LEU A 389 0.68 13.63 -17.54
N ILE A 390 -0.54 13.12 -17.63
CA ILE A 390 -1.72 13.84 -17.10
C ILE A 390 -1.66 13.95 -15.57
N ASN A 391 -1.23 12.89 -14.89
CA ASN A 391 -0.99 12.93 -13.45
C ASN A 391 0.11 13.94 -13.11
N ALA A 392 1.21 14.01 -13.88
CA ALA A 392 2.27 14.97 -13.64
C ALA A 392 1.79 16.42 -13.81
N LEU A 393 1.04 16.73 -14.86
CA LEU A 393 0.46 18.06 -15.07
C LEU A 393 -0.44 18.47 -13.89
N PHE A 394 -1.27 17.53 -13.40
CA PHE A 394 -2.06 17.75 -12.18
C PHE A 394 -1.17 17.98 -10.96
N GLY A 395 -0.17 17.11 -10.75
CA GLY A 395 0.74 17.15 -9.60
C GLY A 395 1.57 18.42 -9.53
N LEU A 396 2.00 18.95 -10.68
CA LEU A 396 2.72 20.21 -10.80
C LEU A 396 1.81 21.40 -10.54
N LEU A 397 0.62 21.47 -11.15
CA LEU A 397 -0.32 22.58 -10.93
C LEU A 397 -0.83 22.64 -9.48
N CYS A 398 -1.13 21.47 -8.90
CA CYS A 398 -1.71 21.34 -7.58
C CYS A 398 -0.67 21.10 -6.48
N TRP A 399 0.63 21.24 -6.77
CA TRP A 399 1.72 21.02 -5.81
C TRP A 399 1.50 21.71 -4.46
N PRO A 400 1.13 23.02 -4.40
CA PRO A 400 0.91 23.69 -3.12
C PRO A 400 -0.29 23.15 -2.33
N VAL A 401 -1.27 22.57 -3.04
CA VAL A 401 -2.49 22.01 -2.43
C VAL A 401 -2.22 20.60 -1.89
N ILE A 402 -1.49 19.78 -2.66
CA ILE A 402 -1.09 18.43 -2.26
C ILE A 402 -0.26 18.47 -0.97
N PHE A 403 0.68 19.42 -0.88
CA PHE A 403 1.57 19.58 0.28
C PHE A 403 1.08 20.59 1.33
N GLN A 404 -0.21 20.93 1.32
CA GLN A 404 -0.80 21.80 2.35
C GLN A 404 -0.70 21.13 3.74
N PRO A 405 -0.21 21.83 4.79
CA PRO A 405 0.06 21.27 6.11
C PRO A 405 -1.22 21.09 6.95
N LEU A 406 -2.12 20.22 6.50
CA LEU A 406 -3.34 19.91 7.24
C LEU A 406 -3.06 18.93 8.40
N PRO A 407 -3.83 19.01 9.52
CA PRO A 407 -3.71 18.06 10.62
C PRO A 407 -3.81 16.60 10.14
N GLY A 408 -2.87 15.76 10.57
CA GLY A 408 -2.81 14.35 10.19
C GLY A 408 -2.46 14.04 8.72
N ALA A 409 -2.24 15.05 7.86
CA ALA A 409 -1.80 14.84 6.48
C ALA A 409 -0.28 14.59 6.40
N PHE A 410 0.48 15.31 7.24
CA PHE A 410 1.93 15.18 7.36
C PHE A 410 2.30 15.21 8.84
N PHE A 411 3.07 14.23 9.30
CA PHE A 411 3.44 14.09 10.71
C PHE A 411 4.87 13.56 10.93
N HIS A 412 5.59 13.24 9.85
CA HIS A 412 7.05 13.07 9.85
C HIS A 412 7.67 13.62 8.55
N PRO A 413 8.99 13.80 8.44
CA PRO A 413 9.62 14.49 7.30
C PRO A 413 9.77 13.68 5.99
N PHE A 414 9.22 12.46 5.95
CA PHE A 414 9.52 11.45 4.93
C PHE A 414 8.25 11.05 4.16
N HIS A 415 7.38 12.02 3.89
CA HIS A 415 6.14 11.80 3.15
C HIS A 415 6.34 12.09 1.67
N ILE A 416 6.16 11.07 0.81
CA ILE A 416 6.05 11.24 -0.64
C ILE A 416 4.86 12.13 -1.00
N GLY A 417 3.78 12.01 -0.24
CA GLY A 417 2.56 12.80 -0.35
C GLY A 417 1.75 12.68 0.94
N PRO A 418 0.62 13.39 1.03
CA PRO A 418 -0.16 13.43 2.26
C PRO A 418 -0.74 12.06 2.62
N ALA A 419 -0.75 11.72 3.91
CA ALA A 419 -1.28 10.45 4.42
C ALA A 419 -2.80 10.30 4.19
N ASP A 420 -3.50 11.41 3.92
CA ASP A 420 -4.92 11.43 3.58
C ASP A 420 -5.21 11.38 2.08
N LEU A 421 -4.21 11.24 1.20
CA LEU A 421 -4.38 11.33 -0.27
C LEU A 421 -5.52 10.50 -0.86
N THR A 422 -5.71 9.28 -0.34
CA THR A 422 -6.74 8.34 -0.82
C THR A 422 -7.93 8.22 0.12
N ARG A 423 -8.07 9.13 1.10
CA ARG A 423 -9.25 9.21 1.96
C ARG A 423 -10.36 9.97 1.24
N GLU A 424 -11.61 9.66 1.56
CA GLU A 424 -12.78 10.25 0.89
C GLU A 424 -12.90 11.75 1.15
N ASP A 425 -12.44 12.22 2.30
CA ASP A 425 -12.45 13.63 2.69
C ASP A 425 -11.26 14.45 2.14
N PHE A 426 -10.32 13.84 1.43
CA PHE A 426 -9.09 14.51 0.94
C PHE A 426 -9.40 15.80 0.18
N VAL A 427 -10.35 15.71 -0.77
CA VAL A 427 -10.76 16.82 -1.63
C VAL A 427 -11.55 17.85 -0.84
N ALA A 428 -12.53 17.43 -0.03
CA ALA A 428 -13.35 18.32 0.77
C ALA A 428 -12.51 19.21 1.71
N ARG A 429 -11.47 18.62 2.33
CA ARG A 429 -10.53 19.35 3.21
C ARG A 429 -9.69 20.41 2.49
N ARG A 430 -9.57 20.31 1.16
CA ARG A 430 -8.74 21.17 0.30
C ARG A 430 -9.56 21.85 -0.80
N GLN A 431 -10.89 21.79 -0.75
CA GLN A 431 -11.77 22.17 -1.86
C GLN A 431 -11.48 23.59 -2.37
N GLN A 432 -11.41 24.55 -1.44
CA GLN A 432 -11.16 25.94 -1.79
C GLN A 432 -9.77 26.13 -2.45
N ALA A 433 -8.76 25.39 -2.00
CA ALA A 433 -7.41 25.48 -2.54
C ALA A 433 -7.31 24.85 -3.95
N PHE A 434 -8.00 23.73 -4.18
CA PHE A 434 -8.12 23.14 -5.52
C PHE A 434 -8.83 24.09 -6.50
N GLU A 435 -9.97 24.65 -6.11
CA GLU A 435 -10.70 25.60 -6.98
C GLU A 435 -9.87 26.85 -7.29
N GLN A 436 -9.04 27.33 -6.37
CA GLN A 436 -8.09 28.41 -6.67
C GLN A 436 -7.06 28.02 -7.74
N ARG A 437 -6.58 26.78 -7.75
CA ARG A 437 -5.67 26.29 -8.80
C ARG A 437 -6.39 26.13 -10.14
N PHE A 438 -7.60 25.59 -10.15
CA PHE A 438 -8.36 25.37 -11.39
C PHE A 438 -8.79 26.68 -12.07
N ARG A 439 -8.98 27.78 -11.33
CA ARG A 439 -9.16 29.12 -11.94
C ARG A 439 -7.99 29.55 -12.84
N LEU A 440 -6.79 29.02 -12.63
CA LEU A 440 -5.63 29.31 -13.48
C LEU A 440 -5.78 28.71 -14.89
N LEU A 441 -6.57 27.63 -15.04
CA LEU A 441 -6.89 27.01 -16.34
C LEU A 441 -7.72 27.96 -17.20
N GLY A 442 -8.64 28.71 -16.59
CA GLY A 442 -9.47 29.72 -17.28
C GLY A 442 -8.73 30.99 -17.68
N THR A 443 -7.62 31.33 -17.01
CA THR A 443 -6.81 32.53 -17.31
C THR A 443 -5.58 32.26 -18.17
N GLY A 444 -5.22 30.98 -18.37
CA GLY A 444 -3.99 30.59 -19.06
C GLY A 444 -2.72 30.61 -18.18
N ALA A 445 -2.78 31.19 -16.98
CA ALA A 445 -1.64 31.30 -16.07
C ALA A 445 -1.07 29.93 -15.62
N TYR A 446 -1.88 28.87 -15.71
CA TYR A 446 -1.49 27.50 -15.33
C TYR A 446 -0.22 27.02 -16.06
N ARG A 447 0.01 27.44 -17.32
CA ARG A 447 1.17 27.00 -18.11
C ARG A 447 2.48 27.40 -17.45
N ARG A 448 2.56 28.68 -17.07
CA ARG A 448 3.73 29.23 -16.37
C ARG A 448 3.90 28.56 -15.00
N GLU A 449 2.84 28.41 -14.24
CA GLU A 449 2.88 27.81 -12.90
C GLU A 449 3.39 26.36 -12.93
N ILE A 450 2.98 25.57 -13.94
CA ILE A 450 3.46 24.20 -14.13
C ILE A 450 4.97 24.19 -14.45
N LEU A 451 5.43 25.02 -15.38
CA LEU A 451 6.85 25.09 -15.77
C LEU A 451 7.73 25.63 -14.63
N ASP A 452 7.27 26.67 -13.92
CA ASP A 452 7.96 27.21 -12.74
C ASP A 452 8.02 26.16 -11.63
N THR A 453 6.96 25.37 -11.42
CA THR A 453 6.97 24.27 -10.45
C THR A 453 7.93 23.17 -10.86
N TYR A 454 7.93 22.76 -12.13
CA TYR A 454 8.86 21.76 -12.66
C TYR A 454 10.32 22.13 -12.38
N LYS A 455 10.72 23.37 -12.70
CA LYS A 455 12.07 23.89 -12.48
C LYS A 455 12.45 23.93 -11.00
N ASN A 456 11.53 24.36 -10.14
CA ASN A 456 11.82 24.56 -8.71
C ASN A 456 11.74 23.27 -7.87
N LYS A 457 11.05 22.23 -8.36
CA LYS A 457 10.73 21.01 -7.59
C LYS A 457 11.36 19.74 -8.15
N GLN A 458 12.16 19.84 -9.21
CA GLN A 458 12.80 18.70 -9.84
C GLN A 458 13.51 17.79 -8.82
N GLY A 459 13.24 16.48 -8.89
CA GLY A 459 13.82 15.49 -7.99
C GLY A 459 13.11 15.34 -6.63
N ILE A 460 12.18 16.23 -6.28
CA ILE A 460 11.38 16.12 -5.05
C ILE A 460 10.24 15.13 -5.26
N ALA A 461 10.06 14.20 -4.34
CA ALA A 461 9.03 13.17 -4.40
C ALA A 461 7.62 13.80 -4.40
N ASN A 462 6.75 13.27 -5.26
CA ASN A 462 5.34 13.64 -5.36
C ASN A 462 4.54 12.41 -5.83
N PRO A 463 3.34 12.16 -5.31
CA PRO A 463 2.56 10.96 -5.64
C PRO A 463 2.05 10.91 -7.09
N PHE A 464 2.12 12.02 -7.84
CA PHE A 464 1.63 12.13 -9.21
C PHE A 464 2.73 12.41 -10.25
N VAL A 465 3.94 12.77 -9.82
CA VAL A 465 5.02 13.20 -10.73
C VAL A 465 6.09 12.13 -10.79
N PHE A 466 6.28 11.55 -11.98
CA PHE A 466 7.38 10.63 -12.27
C PHE A 466 8.46 11.32 -13.10
N TRP A 467 9.46 11.89 -12.43
CA TRP A 467 10.50 12.72 -13.05
C TRP A 467 11.22 12.11 -14.25
N PRO A 468 11.58 10.81 -14.27
CA PRO A 468 12.34 10.24 -15.39
C PRO A 468 11.64 10.26 -16.75
N VAL A 469 10.32 10.41 -16.78
CA VAL A 469 9.52 10.46 -18.03
C VAL A 469 9.26 11.91 -18.47
N LEU A 470 9.63 12.90 -17.66
CA LEU A 470 9.30 14.30 -17.90
C LEU A 470 10.54 15.14 -18.23
N ASP A 471 10.51 15.74 -19.40
CA ASP A 471 11.39 16.85 -19.75
C ASP A 471 10.58 18.13 -20.04
N GLU A 472 11.28 19.26 -20.07
CA GLU A 472 10.66 20.57 -20.29
C GLU A 472 10.00 20.66 -21.67
N ALA A 473 10.56 20.03 -22.70
CA ALA A 473 10.04 20.06 -24.06
C ALA A 473 8.70 19.33 -24.19
N LEU A 474 8.57 18.14 -23.59
CA LEU A 474 7.32 17.40 -23.51
C LEU A 474 6.25 18.18 -22.76
N LEU A 475 6.61 18.83 -21.65
CA LEU A 475 5.67 19.66 -20.89
C LEU A 475 5.20 20.87 -21.70
N GLU A 476 6.10 21.59 -22.36
CA GLU A 476 5.74 22.71 -23.23
C GLU A 476 4.81 22.28 -24.38
N LEU A 477 5.13 21.17 -25.04
CA LEU A 477 4.33 20.61 -26.12
C LEU A 477 2.93 20.20 -25.62
N ALA A 478 2.86 19.48 -24.50
CA ALA A 478 1.58 19.10 -23.91
C ALA A 478 0.74 20.31 -23.51
N LEU A 479 1.35 21.34 -22.90
CA LEU A 479 0.66 22.57 -22.51
C LEU A 479 0.21 23.40 -23.72
N HIS A 480 0.93 23.32 -24.84
CA HIS A 480 0.54 23.94 -26.10
C HIS A 480 -0.65 23.25 -26.75
N CYS A 481 -0.60 21.92 -26.84
CA CYS A 481 -1.54 21.11 -27.61
C CYS A 481 -2.83 20.76 -26.85
N ILE A 482 -2.77 20.55 -25.52
CA ILE A 482 -3.94 20.12 -24.75
C ILE A 482 -4.76 21.36 -24.32
N PRO A 483 -6.04 21.48 -24.72
CA PRO A 483 -6.92 22.55 -24.28
C PRO A 483 -7.10 22.58 -22.76
N SER A 484 -7.18 23.77 -22.17
CA SER A 484 -7.34 23.91 -20.71
C SER A 484 -8.64 23.32 -20.19
N GLY A 485 -9.73 23.36 -20.98
CA GLY A 485 -10.99 22.72 -20.63
C GLY A 485 -10.89 21.19 -20.52
N HIS A 486 -10.08 20.55 -21.37
CA HIS A 486 -9.80 19.13 -21.28
C HIS A 486 -8.98 18.81 -20.03
N LEU A 487 -7.94 19.60 -19.72
CA LEU A 487 -7.18 19.46 -18.47
C LEU A 487 -8.08 19.60 -17.24
N GLU A 488 -9.00 20.57 -17.22
CA GLU A 488 -9.94 20.74 -16.12
C GLU A 488 -10.84 19.52 -15.94
N ALA A 489 -11.42 19.01 -17.03
CA ALA A 489 -12.27 17.81 -17.00
C ALA A 489 -11.49 16.58 -16.46
N LEU A 490 -10.27 16.38 -16.94
CA LEU A 490 -9.37 15.31 -16.49
C LEU A 490 -9.04 15.43 -15.01
N PHE A 491 -8.64 16.62 -14.55
CA PHE A 491 -8.26 16.86 -13.16
C PHE A 491 -9.44 16.72 -12.19
N ARG A 492 -10.64 17.20 -12.58
CA ARG A 492 -11.85 17.01 -11.78
C ARG A 492 -12.22 15.53 -11.67
N ARG A 493 -12.16 14.78 -12.77
CA ARG A 493 -12.37 13.33 -12.73
C ARG A 493 -11.33 12.64 -11.84
N LEU A 494 -10.05 13.00 -11.94
CA LEU A 494 -9.00 12.48 -11.06
C LEU A 494 -9.33 12.72 -9.58
N LEU A 495 -9.76 13.93 -9.22
CA LEU A 495 -10.12 14.26 -7.83
C LEU A 495 -11.33 13.48 -7.30
N ASN A 496 -12.33 13.19 -8.13
CA ASN A 496 -13.51 12.43 -7.70
C ASN A 496 -13.15 11.05 -7.11
N ASN A 497 -12.07 10.43 -7.60
CA ASN A 497 -11.55 9.20 -7.03
C ASN A 497 -10.07 9.00 -7.41
N ILE A 498 -9.15 9.62 -6.67
CA ILE A 498 -7.71 9.55 -6.97
C ILE A 498 -7.20 8.10 -7.03
N LYS A 499 -7.70 7.23 -6.14
CA LYS A 499 -7.24 5.83 -6.07
C LYS A 499 -7.54 5.07 -7.36
N GLU A 500 -8.72 5.26 -7.93
CA GLU A 500 -9.17 4.56 -9.14
C GLU A 500 -8.81 5.28 -10.44
N HIS A 501 -8.89 6.61 -10.44
CA HIS A 501 -8.77 7.41 -11.66
C HIS A 501 -7.32 7.83 -11.98
N ARG A 502 -6.36 7.67 -11.06
CA ARG A 502 -4.95 7.89 -11.41
C ARG A 502 -4.37 6.84 -12.38
N SER A 503 -5.11 5.77 -12.66
CA SER A 503 -4.73 4.68 -13.56
C SER A 503 -5.74 4.50 -14.69
N GLY A 504 -5.30 3.93 -15.81
CA GLY A 504 -6.15 3.60 -16.96
C GLY A 504 -6.15 4.66 -18.06
N PHE A 505 -5.19 5.59 -18.04
CA PHE A 505 -4.94 6.48 -19.17
C PHE A 505 -4.37 5.69 -20.35
N PRO A 506 -4.66 6.10 -21.59
CA PRO A 506 -4.11 5.45 -22.78
C PRO A 506 -2.59 5.45 -22.83
N ASP A 507 -2.00 4.40 -23.40
CA ASP A 507 -0.55 4.18 -23.44
C ASP A 507 0.21 5.35 -24.10
N LEU A 508 -0.31 5.82 -25.24
CA LEU A 508 0.35 6.80 -26.10
C LEU A 508 -0.39 8.13 -26.11
N ILE A 509 0.36 9.21 -26.33
CA ILE A 509 -0.19 10.50 -26.74
C ILE A 509 0.53 10.98 -27.99
N ARG A 510 -0.26 11.34 -29.02
CA ARG A 510 0.22 11.97 -30.25
C ARG A 510 -0.07 13.46 -30.16
N PHE A 511 0.90 14.31 -30.55
CA PHE A 511 0.71 15.74 -30.65
C PHE A 511 0.82 16.19 -32.09
N VAL A 512 0.00 17.14 -32.52
CA VAL A 512 0.00 17.76 -33.84
C VAL A 512 -0.08 19.29 -33.65
N PRO A 513 1.02 19.95 -33.24
CA PRO A 513 0.99 21.32 -32.74
C PRO A 513 0.41 22.33 -33.74
N ASP A 514 0.66 22.11 -35.04
CA ASP A 514 0.23 23.00 -36.12
C ASP A 514 -1.22 22.77 -36.59
N ALA A 515 -1.97 21.86 -35.96
CA ALA A 515 -3.37 21.65 -36.30
C ALA A 515 -4.22 22.91 -36.02
N GLU A 516 -5.08 23.26 -36.97
CA GLU A 516 -5.89 24.49 -36.92
C GLU A 516 -6.80 24.52 -35.68
N GLN A 517 -7.48 23.40 -35.43
CA GLN A 517 -8.40 23.25 -34.31
C GLN A 517 -7.66 22.73 -33.06
N PRO A 518 -7.80 23.38 -31.88
CA PRO A 518 -7.15 22.95 -30.65
C PRO A 518 -7.42 21.49 -30.27
N GLU A 519 -8.64 21.02 -30.50
CA GLU A 519 -9.08 19.64 -30.28
C GLU A 519 -8.41 18.62 -31.23
N GLN A 520 -7.78 19.07 -32.32
CA GLN A 520 -7.04 18.20 -33.23
C GLN A 520 -5.54 18.18 -32.95
N ARG A 521 -5.06 19.01 -32.00
CA ARG A 521 -3.63 19.12 -31.68
C ARG A 521 -3.10 17.98 -30.84
N TYR A 522 -3.95 17.08 -30.36
CA TYR A 522 -3.52 15.89 -29.66
C TYR A 522 -4.53 14.77 -29.77
N GLU A 523 -4.07 13.54 -29.54
CA GLU A 523 -4.89 12.35 -29.44
C GLU A 523 -4.25 11.37 -28.45
N MET A 524 -5.05 10.81 -27.54
CA MET A 524 -4.61 9.73 -26.66
C MET A 524 -4.98 8.37 -27.28
N ILE A 525 -4.02 7.44 -27.34
CA ILE A 525 -4.19 6.20 -28.08
C ILE A 525 -3.88 5.02 -27.16
N GLU A 526 -4.88 4.17 -26.94
CA GLU A 526 -4.76 2.91 -26.18
C GLU A 526 -4.43 1.79 -27.16
N VAL A 527 -3.31 1.11 -26.96
CA VAL A 527 -2.82 0.09 -27.89
C VAL A 527 -3.22 -1.30 -27.40
N LYS A 528 -3.77 -2.11 -28.31
CA LYS A 528 -4.14 -3.50 -28.04
C LYS A 528 -3.47 -4.45 -29.01
N GLY A 529 -2.62 -5.31 -28.45
CA GLY A 529 -2.01 -6.40 -29.21
C GLY A 529 -3.00 -7.53 -29.52
N PRO A 530 -2.59 -8.51 -30.36
CA PRO A 530 -3.44 -9.64 -30.71
C PRO A 530 -3.90 -10.43 -29.48
N GLY A 531 -5.22 -10.57 -29.32
CA GLY A 531 -5.84 -11.28 -28.21
C GLY A 531 -6.03 -10.46 -26.93
N ASP A 532 -5.51 -9.23 -26.87
CA ASP A 532 -5.74 -8.34 -25.74
C ASP A 532 -7.12 -7.66 -25.81
N ARG A 533 -7.69 -7.33 -24.65
CA ARG A 533 -8.99 -6.67 -24.52
C ARG A 533 -8.88 -5.49 -23.57
N LEU A 534 -9.71 -4.48 -23.82
CA LEU A 534 -9.85 -3.34 -22.91
C LEU A 534 -10.26 -3.81 -21.50
N GLN A 535 -9.54 -3.33 -20.49
CA GLN A 535 -9.90 -3.54 -19.10
C GLN A 535 -11.07 -2.63 -18.71
N ASP A 536 -11.88 -3.05 -17.73
CA ASP A 536 -13.06 -2.29 -17.28
C ASP A 536 -12.71 -0.82 -16.93
N HIS A 537 -11.54 -0.54 -16.35
CA HIS A 537 -11.13 0.84 -16.03
C HIS A 537 -10.73 1.66 -17.26
N GLN A 538 -10.17 1.04 -18.30
CA GLN A 538 -9.82 1.70 -19.57
C GLN A 538 -11.08 2.08 -20.32
N VAL A 539 -12.06 1.18 -20.37
CA VAL A 539 -13.37 1.44 -20.97
C VAL A 539 -14.04 2.65 -20.31
N ARG A 540 -13.98 2.75 -18.98
CA ARG A 540 -14.55 3.91 -18.26
C ARG A 540 -13.86 5.23 -18.63
N TRP A 541 -12.54 5.22 -18.78
CA TRP A 541 -11.79 6.40 -19.24
C TRP A 541 -12.16 6.79 -20.67
N LEU A 542 -12.19 5.84 -21.60
CA LEU A 542 -12.56 6.08 -23.00
C LEU A 542 -13.99 6.61 -23.14
N GLN A 543 -14.95 6.06 -22.39
CA GLN A 543 -16.32 6.57 -22.35
C GLN A 543 -16.39 7.99 -21.79
N PHE A 544 -15.58 8.31 -20.78
CA PHE A 544 -15.47 9.67 -20.27
C PHE A 544 -14.89 10.62 -21.31
N PHE A 545 -13.81 10.23 -22.00
CA PHE A 545 -13.21 11.05 -23.05
C PHE A 545 -14.23 11.39 -24.14
N ALA A 546 -14.94 10.38 -24.64
CA ALA A 546 -15.98 10.56 -25.65
C ALA A 546 -17.10 11.52 -25.19
N ARG A 547 -17.54 11.46 -23.91
CA ARG A 547 -18.54 12.39 -23.37
C ARG A 547 -18.02 13.82 -23.20
N GLN A 548 -16.72 13.99 -22.99
CA GLN A 548 -16.07 15.30 -22.80
C GLN A 548 -15.53 15.89 -24.11
N GLY A 549 -15.60 15.17 -25.23
CA GLY A 549 -14.97 15.58 -26.49
C GLY A 549 -13.43 15.52 -26.45
N ILE A 550 -12.86 14.75 -25.52
CA ILE A 550 -11.41 14.50 -25.46
C ILE A 550 -11.05 13.50 -26.57
N PRO A 551 -10.11 13.83 -27.48
CA PRO A 551 -9.72 12.96 -28.58
C PRO A 551 -8.98 11.74 -28.04
N ALA A 552 -9.62 10.58 -28.13
CA ALA A 552 -9.03 9.32 -27.74
C ALA A 552 -9.53 8.17 -28.61
N SER A 553 -8.65 7.21 -28.88
CA SER A 553 -8.94 6.07 -29.73
C SER A 553 -8.27 4.79 -29.24
N VAL A 554 -8.75 3.65 -29.75
CA VAL A 554 -8.18 2.32 -29.51
C VAL A 554 -7.51 1.82 -30.79
N CYS A 555 -6.22 1.55 -30.71
CA CYS A 555 -5.40 1.02 -31.80
C CYS A 555 -5.23 -0.49 -31.63
N TYR A 556 -5.91 -1.28 -32.46
CA TYR A 556 -5.68 -2.73 -32.52
C TYR A 556 -4.52 -3.05 -33.46
N VAL A 557 -3.47 -3.69 -32.95
CA VAL A 557 -2.32 -4.11 -33.76
C VAL A 557 -2.49 -5.55 -34.21
N ARG A 558 -2.29 -5.78 -35.51
CA ARG A 558 -2.17 -7.10 -36.13
C ARG A 558 -0.77 -7.28 -36.69
N TRP A 559 -0.23 -8.49 -36.60
CA TRP A 559 1.06 -8.82 -37.19
C TRP A 559 0.89 -9.32 -38.62
N GLN A 560 1.74 -8.85 -39.54
CA GLN A 560 1.71 -9.25 -40.96
C GLN A 560 1.83 -10.77 -41.18
N ASP A 561 2.55 -11.49 -40.30
CA ASP A 561 2.75 -12.93 -40.42
C ASP A 561 1.52 -13.79 -40.04
N ASP A 562 0.54 -13.21 -39.33
CA ASP A 562 -0.69 -13.92 -38.95
C ASP A 562 -1.71 -13.98 -40.12
N GLU A 563 -1.58 -13.12 -41.14
CA GLU A 563 -2.41 -13.18 -42.36
C GLU A 563 -1.93 -14.25 -43.35
N ALA A 564 -0.67 -14.68 -43.30
CA ALA A 564 -0.13 -15.71 -44.19
C ALA A 564 -0.53 -17.16 -43.80
N ARG A 565 -1.25 -17.34 -42.69
CA ARG A 565 -1.70 -18.64 -42.16
C ARG A 565 -3.22 -18.77 -42.00
N GLY A 566 -3.98 -17.77 -42.44
CA GLY A 566 -5.45 -17.71 -42.36
C GLY A 566 -6.16 -18.28 -43.57
#